data_AF-A0A2N4YC02-F1
#
_entry.id   AF-A0A2N4YC02-F1
#
_cell.length_a   1.000
_cell.length_b   1.000
_cell.length_c   1.000
_cell.angle_alpha   90.00
_cell.angle_beta   90.00
_cell.angle_gamma   90.00
#
_symmetry.space_group_name_H-M   'P 1'
#
loop_
_entity.id
_entity.type
_entity.pdbx_description
1 polymer ?
#
loop_
_entity_poly.entity_id
_entity_poly.type
_entity_poly.pdbx_seq_one_letter_code
_entity_poly.pdbx_strand_id
1 'polypeptide(L)'
;MQAGRQATAAQSEADRLRARAVWLYHVEGITQNDIAQQLGINRVMVVRLLADARRRNEVRVTVSAPLAELTDLERRIETAYGINRVIVAPFADPEEDPVRVIAAAAGSFVSGLMKSGMTVGVGWGRTLYNSLPFISGETLENFRVVSLLGGIAAARRFNPAEFAWQFAELFQGEGFLIPAPAVVDSPETKHALLERCGLSAIFEMASNLDVALLSVGGISTLTTSYRTGYITEADRRSLIEAGAVGDVLYNFISEDGTPVSHEVNERVISADLNDLRRCPERVLISGGKEKRIALMAAMKTVSPTTLITDEQTALSLLA
;
A
#
# COMPACT_ATOMS: atom_id res chain seq x y z
N MET A 1 -37.50 -26.23 3.14
CA MET A 1 -37.25 -26.29 4.60
C MET A 1 -35.75 -26.23 4.84
N GLN A 2 -35.34 -25.48 5.87
CA GLN A 2 -33.98 -25.26 6.38
C GLN A 2 -33.07 -24.40 5.48
N ALA A 3 -33.26 -23.08 5.43
CA ALA A 3 -32.76 -22.11 6.43
C ALA A 3 -31.23 -22.09 6.52
N GLY A 4 -30.59 -21.45 5.55
CA GLY A 4 -29.22 -20.96 5.66
C GLY A 4 -29.15 -19.83 6.68
N ARG A 5 -29.06 -20.19 7.97
CA ARG A 5 -28.51 -19.31 8.99
C ARG A 5 -27.00 -19.32 8.83
N GLN A 6 -26.47 -18.34 8.10
CA GLN A 6 -25.07 -17.96 8.23
C GLN A 6 -24.81 -17.68 9.70
N ALA A 7 -23.86 -18.41 10.28
CA ALA A 7 -23.39 -18.17 11.63
C ALA A 7 -22.66 -16.83 11.65
N THR A 8 -23.33 -15.77 12.11
CA THR A 8 -22.65 -14.61 12.69
C THR A 8 -21.81 -15.15 13.83
N ALA A 9 -20.48 -15.10 13.73
CA ALA A 9 -19.60 -15.48 14.83
C ALA A 9 -20.08 -14.77 16.11
N ALA A 10 -20.35 -15.53 17.19
CA ALA A 10 -20.87 -14.98 18.42
C ALA A 10 -19.89 -13.93 18.96
N GLN A 11 -20.24 -12.64 18.81
CA GLN A 11 -19.40 -11.52 19.21
C GLN A 11 -19.15 -11.60 20.72
N SER A 12 -17.88 -11.63 21.13
CA SER A 12 -17.52 -11.80 22.54
C SER A 12 -18.06 -10.64 23.38
N GLU A 13 -18.28 -10.87 24.66
CA GLU A 13 -18.73 -9.82 25.59
C GLU A 13 -17.74 -8.63 25.60
N ALA A 14 -16.44 -8.91 25.48
CA ALA A 14 -15.41 -7.90 25.35
C ALA A 14 -15.51 -7.07 24.06
N ASP A 15 -15.92 -7.67 22.95
CA ASP A 15 -16.13 -6.97 21.67
C ASP A 15 -17.37 -6.08 21.73
N ARG A 16 -18.44 -6.56 22.36
CA ARG A 16 -19.65 -5.75 22.59
C ARG A 16 -19.36 -4.56 23.50
N LEU A 17 -18.62 -4.78 24.59
CA LEU A 17 -18.22 -3.72 25.52
C LEU A 17 -17.36 -2.66 24.83
N ARG A 18 -16.40 -3.08 23.99
CA ARG A 18 -15.55 -2.19 23.21
C ARG A 18 -16.35 -1.38 22.20
N ALA A 19 -17.21 -2.03 21.42
CA ALA A 19 -18.09 -1.36 20.46
C ALA A 19 -18.99 -0.33 21.13
N ARG A 20 -19.54 -0.65 22.31
CA ARG A 20 -20.35 0.28 23.11
C ARG A 20 -19.54 1.48 23.59
N ALA A 21 -18.34 1.27 24.14
CA ALA A 21 -17.48 2.36 24.58
C ALA A 21 -17.10 3.31 23.42
N VAL A 22 -16.81 2.75 22.25
CA VAL A 22 -16.55 3.52 21.01
C VAL A 22 -17.74 4.37 20.62
N TRP A 23 -18.94 3.79 20.58
CA TRP A 23 -20.16 4.51 20.20
C TRP A 23 -20.46 5.68 21.14
N LEU A 24 -20.42 5.42 22.46
CA LEU A 24 -20.65 6.45 23.47
C LEU A 24 -19.65 7.61 23.34
N TYR A 25 -18.38 7.31 23.05
CA TYR A 25 -17.35 8.33 22.92
C TYR A 25 -17.43 9.12 21.61
N HIS A 26 -17.51 8.43 20.48
CA HIS A 26 -17.37 9.06 19.16
C HIS A 26 -18.69 9.55 18.56
N VAL A 27 -19.82 8.92 18.89
CA VAL A 27 -21.14 9.28 18.33
C VAL A 27 -21.95 10.09 19.33
N GLU A 28 -22.01 9.64 20.60
CA GLU A 28 -22.79 10.33 21.64
C GLU A 28 -22.01 11.45 22.34
N GLY A 29 -20.69 11.57 22.11
CA GLY A 29 -19.85 12.65 22.67
C GLY A 29 -19.63 12.58 24.18
N ILE A 30 -19.85 11.41 24.79
CA ILE A 30 -19.76 11.22 26.24
C ILE A 30 -18.29 11.18 26.69
N THR A 31 -17.97 11.78 27.84
CA THR A 31 -16.60 11.76 28.37
C THR A 31 -16.18 10.36 28.80
N GLN A 32 -14.87 10.07 28.79
CA GLN A 32 -14.35 8.76 29.21
C GLN A 32 -14.70 8.43 30.67
N ASN A 33 -14.89 9.44 31.52
CA ASN A 33 -15.29 9.25 32.92
C ASN A 33 -16.76 8.82 33.03
N ASP A 34 -17.64 9.45 32.27
CA ASP A 34 -19.07 9.13 32.29
C ASP A 34 -19.35 7.77 31.62
N ILE A 35 -18.59 7.44 30.56
CA ILE A 35 -18.61 6.09 29.94
C ILE A 35 -18.23 5.03 30.98
N ALA A 36 -17.20 5.29 31.80
CA ALA A 36 -16.77 4.36 32.83
C ALA A 36 -17.91 4.09 33.85
N GLN A 37 -18.60 5.14 34.30
CA GLN A 37 -19.76 5.01 35.19
C GLN A 37 -20.91 4.26 34.52
N GLN A 38 -21.25 4.61 33.28
CA GLN A 38 -22.38 4.02 32.56
C GLN A 38 -22.16 2.55 32.22
N LEU A 39 -20.92 2.14 31.93
CA LEU A 39 -20.57 0.76 31.60
C LEU A 39 -20.14 -0.06 32.83
N GLY A 40 -20.10 0.54 34.03
CA GLY A 40 -19.69 -0.16 35.26
C GLY A 40 -18.23 -0.63 35.26
N ILE A 41 -17.35 0.07 34.52
CA ILE A 41 -15.92 -0.26 34.39
C ILE A 41 -15.06 0.93 34.83
N ASN A 42 -13.76 0.70 35.06
CA ASN A 42 -12.86 1.80 35.39
C ASN A 42 -12.45 2.62 34.15
N ARG A 43 -12.07 3.88 34.36
CA ARG A 43 -11.62 4.79 33.29
C ARG A 43 -10.44 4.24 32.49
N VAL A 44 -9.49 3.57 33.14
CA VAL A 44 -8.32 2.97 32.47
C VAL A 44 -8.75 1.91 31.45
N MET A 45 -9.80 1.14 31.77
CA MET A 45 -10.39 0.16 30.87
C MET A 45 -11.09 0.84 29.69
N VAL A 46 -11.81 1.95 29.88
CA VAL A 46 -12.38 2.74 28.77
C VAL A 46 -11.29 3.25 27.83
N VAL A 47 -10.21 3.83 28.37
CA VAL A 47 -9.06 4.28 27.57
C VAL A 47 -8.47 3.11 26.78
N ARG A 48 -8.30 1.94 27.43
CA ARG A 48 -7.80 0.74 26.77
C ARG A 48 -8.74 0.26 25.67
N LEU A 49 -10.06 0.23 25.90
CA LEU A 49 -11.06 -0.17 24.90
C LEU A 49 -11.05 0.76 23.67
N LEU A 50 -11.00 2.08 23.89
CA LEU A 50 -10.90 3.05 22.79
C LEU A 50 -9.57 2.93 22.03
N ALA A 51 -8.46 2.75 22.74
CA ALA A 51 -7.15 2.52 22.13
C ALA A 51 -7.11 1.18 21.37
N ASP A 52 -7.73 0.13 21.91
CA ASP A 52 -7.84 -1.19 21.29
C ASP A 52 -8.69 -1.12 20.02
N ALA A 53 -9.83 -0.41 20.06
CA ALA A 53 -10.69 -0.22 18.90
C ALA A 53 -9.97 0.55 17.77
N ARG A 54 -9.21 1.59 18.12
CA ARG A 54 -8.33 2.30 17.18
C ARG A 54 -7.26 1.39 16.61
N ARG A 55 -6.59 0.59 17.44
CA ARG A 55 -5.54 -0.35 17.01
C ARG A 55 -6.09 -1.45 16.09
N ARG A 56 -7.34 -1.86 16.29
CA ARG A 56 -8.07 -2.85 15.49
C ARG A 56 -8.78 -2.24 14.28
N ASN A 57 -8.71 -0.92 14.09
CA ASN A 57 -9.37 -0.18 13.01
C ASN A 57 -10.89 -0.37 12.96
N GLU A 58 -11.50 -0.59 14.14
CA GLU A 58 -12.95 -0.66 14.33
C GLU A 58 -13.61 0.73 14.30
N VAL A 59 -12.79 1.79 14.32
CA VAL A 59 -13.22 3.19 14.23
C VAL A 59 -12.57 3.83 13.02
N ARG A 60 -13.40 4.32 12.10
CA ARG A 60 -12.96 5.16 10.98
C ARG A 60 -13.50 6.56 11.17
N VAL A 61 -12.61 7.54 11.14
CA VAL A 61 -12.97 8.95 11.17
C VAL A 61 -12.92 9.46 9.74
N THR A 62 -14.07 9.90 9.23
CA THR A 62 -14.16 10.57 7.94
C THR A 62 -14.37 12.05 8.19
N VAL A 63 -13.56 12.90 7.57
CA VAL A 63 -13.73 14.35 7.61
C VAL A 63 -14.34 14.76 6.27
N SER A 64 -15.60 15.22 6.29
CA SER A 64 -16.34 15.58 5.07
C SER A 64 -16.03 16.98 4.53
N ALA A 65 -15.32 17.80 5.31
CA ALA A 65 -14.92 19.14 4.87
C ALA A 65 -13.59 19.05 4.10
N PRO A 66 -13.56 19.39 2.79
CA PRO A 66 -12.30 19.49 2.07
C PRO A 66 -11.46 20.63 2.67
N LEU A 67 -10.19 20.35 2.95
CA LEU A 67 -9.23 21.39 3.28
C LEU A 67 -8.87 22.10 1.98
N ALA A 68 -9.40 23.30 1.76
CA ALA A 68 -9.27 24.03 0.50
C ALA A 68 -7.81 24.15 0.03
N GLU A 69 -6.88 24.38 0.97
CA GLU A 69 -5.44 24.46 0.71
C GLU A 69 -4.87 23.17 0.11
N LEU A 70 -5.36 21.99 0.55
CA LEU A 70 -4.94 20.71 0.00
C LEU A 70 -5.54 20.48 -1.39
N THR A 71 -6.78 20.88 -1.64
CA THR A 71 -7.39 20.78 -2.97
C THR A 71 -6.65 21.63 -4.00
N ASP A 72 -6.20 22.83 -3.62
CA ASP A 72 -5.38 23.66 -4.49
C ASP A 72 -3.99 23.05 -4.71
N LEU A 73 -3.39 22.42 -3.69
CA LEU A 73 -2.12 21.71 -3.79
C LEU A 73 -2.22 20.49 -4.72
N GLU A 74 -3.28 19.69 -4.59
CA GLU A 74 -3.60 18.55 -5.47
C GLU A 74 -3.63 18.99 -6.93
N ARG A 75 -4.42 20.01 -7.27
CA ARG A 75 -4.56 20.53 -8.65
C ARG A 75 -3.25 21.05 -9.23
N ARG A 76 -2.41 21.68 -8.42
CA ARG A 76 -1.09 22.16 -8.86
C ARG A 76 -0.18 21.00 -9.24
N ILE A 77 -0.20 19.91 -8.47
CA ILE A 77 0.59 18.70 -8.76
C ILE A 77 0.03 17.98 -9.99
N GLU A 78 -1.30 17.83 -10.09
CA GLU A 78 -1.97 17.27 -11.28
C GLU A 78 -1.51 17.99 -12.55
N THR A 79 -1.50 19.33 -12.53
CA THR A 79 -1.08 20.15 -13.67
C THR A 79 0.43 20.04 -13.93
N ALA A 80 1.27 20.11 -12.89
CA ALA A 80 2.73 20.11 -13.04
C ALA A 80 3.27 18.79 -13.58
N TYR A 81 2.63 17.67 -13.23
CA TYR A 81 3.10 16.31 -13.55
C TYR A 81 2.22 15.56 -14.55
N GLY A 82 1.08 16.14 -14.98
CA GLY A 82 0.14 15.50 -15.90
C GLY A 82 -0.56 14.27 -15.30
N ILE A 83 -0.83 14.30 -13.99
CA ILE A 83 -1.48 13.21 -13.25
C ILE A 83 -2.98 13.49 -13.20
N ASN A 84 -3.82 12.48 -13.46
CA ASN A 84 -5.26 12.67 -13.52
C ASN A 84 -5.88 13.00 -12.17
N ARG A 85 -5.32 12.44 -11.09
CA ARG A 85 -5.81 12.61 -9.74
C ARG A 85 -4.68 12.63 -8.73
N VAL A 86 -4.63 13.65 -7.88
CA VAL A 86 -3.75 13.68 -6.72
C VAL A 86 -4.61 13.69 -5.45
N ILE A 87 -4.21 12.91 -4.45
CA ILE A 87 -4.83 12.89 -3.12
C ILE A 87 -3.75 13.20 -2.11
N VAL A 88 -3.91 14.31 -1.40
CA VAL A 88 -2.97 14.75 -0.37
C VAL A 88 -3.57 14.46 1.01
N ALA A 89 -2.90 13.59 1.76
CA ALA A 89 -3.23 13.34 3.15
C ALA A 89 -2.77 14.52 4.02
N PRO A 90 -3.64 15.10 4.87
CA PRO A 90 -3.27 16.18 5.77
C PRO A 90 -2.13 15.73 6.70
N PHE A 91 -1.05 16.51 6.76
CA PHE A 91 0.14 16.15 7.52
C PHE A 91 0.99 17.37 7.86
N ALA A 92 0.78 17.89 9.07
CA ALA A 92 1.37 19.15 9.50
C ALA A 92 2.78 19.04 10.10
N ASP A 93 3.17 17.87 10.63
CA ASP A 93 4.48 17.69 11.29
C ASP A 93 5.50 17.04 10.34
N PRO A 94 6.47 17.79 9.78
CA PRO A 94 7.46 17.26 8.84
C PRO A 94 8.47 16.29 9.47
N GLU A 95 8.52 16.18 10.81
CA GLU A 95 9.45 15.30 11.51
C GLU A 95 8.84 13.93 11.86
N GLU A 96 7.52 13.76 11.72
CA GLU A 96 6.84 12.47 11.93
C GLU A 96 6.84 11.58 10.65
N ASP A 97 6.53 10.29 10.80
CA ASP A 97 6.41 9.35 9.68
C ASP A 97 5.03 9.48 9.00
N PRO A 98 4.94 9.97 7.74
CA PRO A 98 3.65 10.22 7.08
C PRO A 98 2.91 8.94 6.66
N VAL A 99 3.54 7.75 6.81
CA VAL A 99 2.97 6.47 6.34
C VAL A 99 1.54 6.25 6.79
N ARG A 100 1.21 6.57 8.04
CA ARG A 100 -0.13 6.29 8.58
C ARG A 100 -1.20 7.15 7.94
N VAL A 101 -0.92 8.44 7.69
CA VAL A 101 -1.90 9.35 7.06
C VAL A 101 -2.06 9.03 5.57
N ILE A 102 -0.96 8.70 4.88
CA ILE A 102 -1.00 8.23 3.49
C ILE A 102 -1.81 6.93 3.39
N ALA A 103 -1.55 5.97 4.30
CA ALA A 103 -2.27 4.70 4.35
C ALA A 103 -3.78 4.87 4.57
N ALA A 104 -4.19 5.82 5.40
CA ALA A 104 -5.61 6.12 5.62
C ALA A 104 -6.28 6.70 4.36
N ALA A 105 -5.63 7.68 3.71
CA ALA A 105 -6.12 8.25 2.45
C ALA A 105 -6.18 7.19 1.34
N ALA A 106 -5.15 6.36 1.23
CA ALA A 106 -5.07 5.26 0.27
C ALA A 106 -6.17 4.22 0.51
N GLY A 107 -6.37 3.79 1.76
CA GLY A 107 -7.40 2.80 2.07
C GLY A 107 -8.80 3.29 1.72
N SER A 108 -9.12 4.56 2.02
CA SER A 108 -10.40 5.17 1.63
C SER A 108 -10.58 5.24 0.11
N PHE A 109 -9.55 5.65 -0.63
CA PHE A 109 -9.62 5.74 -2.09
C PHE A 109 -9.78 4.36 -2.73
N VAL A 110 -8.96 3.39 -2.31
CA VAL A 110 -8.98 2.02 -2.83
C VAL A 110 -10.32 1.35 -2.57
N SER A 111 -10.93 1.57 -1.40
CA SER A 111 -12.26 1.04 -1.07
C SER A 111 -13.33 1.41 -2.09
N GLY A 112 -13.29 2.63 -2.64
CA GLY A 112 -14.27 3.09 -3.63
C GLY A 112 -13.88 2.78 -5.08
N LEU A 113 -12.65 2.31 -5.31
CA LEU A 113 -12.12 2.03 -6.64
C LEU A 113 -12.42 0.60 -7.10
N MET A 114 -12.38 -0.37 -6.18
CA MET A 114 -12.52 -1.80 -6.50
C MET A 114 -13.95 -2.14 -6.96
N LYS A 115 -14.07 -2.99 -7.98
CA LYS A 115 -15.34 -3.45 -8.55
C LYS A 115 -15.26 -4.92 -8.98
N SER A 116 -16.40 -5.57 -9.09
CA SER A 116 -16.50 -6.93 -9.65
C SER A 116 -15.89 -7.02 -11.05
N GLY A 117 -15.28 -8.17 -11.35
CA GLY A 117 -14.62 -8.48 -12.62
C GLY A 117 -13.20 -7.91 -12.78
N MET A 118 -12.75 -7.05 -11.86
CA MET A 118 -11.42 -6.44 -11.95
C MET A 118 -10.29 -7.43 -11.67
N THR A 119 -9.19 -7.25 -12.39
CA THR A 119 -7.87 -7.83 -12.10
C THR A 119 -6.95 -6.74 -11.57
N VAL A 120 -6.55 -6.84 -10.31
CA VAL A 120 -5.80 -5.82 -9.59
C VAL A 120 -4.40 -6.32 -9.29
N GLY A 121 -3.41 -5.64 -9.84
CA GLY A 121 -2.00 -5.85 -9.53
C GLY A 121 -1.64 -5.11 -8.26
N VAL A 122 -1.02 -5.81 -7.32
CA VAL A 122 -0.58 -5.22 -6.06
C VAL A 122 0.93 -5.34 -5.91
N GLY A 123 1.56 -4.20 -5.71
CA GLY A 123 2.93 -4.12 -5.24
C GLY A 123 3.01 -4.48 -3.76
N TRP A 124 3.97 -3.89 -3.08
CA TRP A 124 4.21 -4.19 -1.68
C TRP A 124 4.87 -3.01 -0.97
N GLY A 125 5.10 -3.16 0.33
CA GLY A 125 5.88 -2.23 1.14
C GLY A 125 5.10 -1.73 2.36
N ARG A 126 5.81 -0.98 3.20
CA ARG A 126 5.27 -0.48 4.48
C ARG A 126 3.97 0.31 4.28
N THR A 127 3.93 1.23 3.32
CA THR A 127 2.74 2.09 3.10
C THR A 127 1.53 1.30 2.63
N LEU A 128 1.69 0.40 1.65
CA LEU A 128 0.61 -0.46 1.16
C LEU A 128 0.07 -1.37 2.26
N TYR A 129 0.96 -2.06 2.99
CA TYR A 129 0.54 -2.91 4.11
C TYR A 129 -0.24 -2.13 5.18
N ASN A 130 0.23 -0.93 5.56
CA ASN A 130 -0.46 -0.11 6.54
C ASN A 130 -1.79 0.45 6.05
N SER A 131 -2.09 0.37 4.73
CA SER A 131 -3.38 0.78 4.17
C SER A 131 -4.48 -0.27 4.36
N LEU A 132 -4.14 -1.56 4.49
CA LEU A 132 -5.11 -2.66 4.64
C LEU A 132 -6.20 -2.38 5.67
N PRO A 133 -5.90 -1.88 6.88
CA PRO A 133 -6.93 -1.71 7.88
C PRO A 133 -7.89 -0.54 7.61
N PHE A 134 -7.54 0.35 6.67
CA PHE A 134 -8.38 1.47 6.25
C PHE A 134 -9.23 1.13 5.02
N ILE A 135 -9.05 -0.05 4.43
CA ILE A 135 -9.85 -0.52 3.30
C ILE A 135 -11.16 -1.11 3.80
N SER A 136 -12.28 -0.67 3.24
CA SER A 136 -13.58 -1.34 3.34
C SER A 136 -13.61 -2.44 2.30
N GLY A 137 -13.42 -3.68 2.75
CA GLY A 137 -13.68 -4.85 1.92
C GLY A 137 -15.17 -5.10 1.74
N GLU A 138 -15.55 -5.68 0.60
CA GLU A 138 -16.88 -6.20 0.29
C GLU A 138 -16.75 -7.39 -0.67
N THR A 139 -17.75 -8.27 -0.74
CA THR A 139 -17.71 -9.38 -1.69
C THR A 139 -17.83 -8.87 -3.12
N LEU A 140 -16.79 -9.09 -3.93
CA LEU A 140 -16.77 -8.73 -5.36
C LEU A 140 -16.70 -9.98 -6.23
N GLU A 141 -17.69 -10.18 -7.10
CA GLU A 141 -17.68 -11.30 -8.06
C GLU A 141 -16.53 -11.21 -9.06
N ASN A 142 -15.89 -12.35 -9.37
CA ASN A 142 -14.79 -12.47 -10.34
C ASN A 142 -13.64 -11.48 -10.10
N PHE A 143 -13.37 -11.13 -8.84
CA PHE A 143 -12.30 -10.23 -8.45
C PHE A 143 -10.99 -10.97 -8.27
N ARG A 144 -9.93 -10.54 -8.96
CA ARG A 144 -8.62 -11.19 -8.97
C ARG A 144 -7.54 -10.24 -8.50
N VAL A 145 -6.64 -10.73 -7.67
CA VAL A 145 -5.51 -9.96 -7.13
C VAL A 145 -4.22 -10.64 -7.52
N VAL A 146 -3.32 -9.93 -8.18
CA VAL A 146 -2.04 -10.45 -8.68
C VAL A 146 -0.89 -9.79 -7.93
N SER A 147 -0.04 -10.58 -7.27
CA SER A 147 1.22 -10.07 -6.68
C SER A 147 2.17 -9.66 -7.80
N LEU A 148 2.67 -8.42 -7.76
CA LEU A 148 3.57 -7.89 -8.79
C LEU A 148 5.06 -8.14 -8.52
N LEU A 149 5.38 -8.77 -7.40
CA LEU A 149 6.74 -9.11 -6.99
C LEU A 149 6.79 -10.52 -6.38
N GLY A 150 7.90 -11.22 -6.61
CA GLY A 150 8.25 -12.45 -5.90
C GLY A 150 8.30 -12.27 -4.38
N GLY A 151 8.18 -13.36 -3.65
CA GLY A 151 8.17 -13.38 -2.20
C GLY A 151 9.53 -13.03 -1.57
N ILE A 152 9.47 -12.59 -0.32
CA ILE A 152 10.64 -12.28 0.52
C ILE A 152 10.76 -13.37 1.58
N ALA A 153 11.64 -14.36 1.34
CA ALA A 153 11.79 -15.56 2.18
C ALA A 153 12.08 -15.29 3.67
N ALA A 154 12.78 -14.21 4.03
CA ALA A 154 13.05 -13.79 5.41
C ALA A 154 12.40 -12.44 5.75
N ALA A 155 11.14 -12.24 5.35
CA ALA A 155 10.40 -11.03 5.66
C ALA A 155 10.28 -10.83 7.18
N ARG A 156 10.95 -9.80 7.73
CA ARG A 156 10.84 -9.49 9.17
C ARG A 156 9.51 -8.82 9.54
N ARG A 157 8.85 -8.13 8.59
CA ARG A 157 7.61 -7.36 8.85
C ARG A 157 6.61 -7.30 7.68
N PHE A 158 7.07 -7.31 6.43
CA PHE A 158 6.19 -7.14 5.26
C PHE A 158 6.66 -8.04 4.12
N ASN A 159 5.74 -8.81 3.53
CA ASN A 159 6.02 -9.67 2.37
C ASN A 159 5.01 -9.35 1.25
N PRO A 160 5.44 -9.26 -0.03
CA PRO A 160 4.52 -9.08 -1.17
C PRO A 160 3.37 -10.07 -1.19
N ALA A 161 3.64 -11.35 -0.95
CA ALA A 161 2.63 -12.40 -0.93
C ALA A 161 1.60 -12.21 0.19
N GLU A 162 2.04 -11.73 1.36
CA GLU A 162 1.14 -11.46 2.49
C GLU A 162 0.19 -10.30 2.19
N PHE A 163 0.71 -9.20 1.63
CA PHE A 163 -0.14 -8.06 1.24
C PHE A 163 -1.16 -8.48 0.18
N ALA A 164 -0.72 -9.18 -0.87
CA ALA A 164 -1.61 -9.64 -1.94
C ALA A 164 -2.71 -10.58 -1.42
N TRP A 165 -2.35 -11.50 -0.54
CA TRP A 165 -3.31 -12.43 0.06
C TRP A 165 -4.34 -11.70 0.93
N GLN A 166 -3.90 -10.85 1.87
CA GLN A 166 -4.82 -10.11 2.73
C GLN A 166 -5.70 -9.13 1.94
N PHE A 167 -5.15 -8.52 0.88
CA PHE A 167 -5.91 -7.66 0.00
C PHE A 167 -7.01 -8.42 -0.75
N ALA A 168 -6.72 -9.62 -1.25
CA ALA A 168 -7.72 -10.50 -1.87
C ALA A 168 -8.82 -10.90 -0.88
N GLU A 169 -8.45 -11.23 0.36
CA GLU A 169 -9.41 -11.61 1.41
C GLU A 169 -10.40 -10.50 1.75
N LEU A 170 -9.96 -9.23 1.75
CA LEU A 170 -10.85 -8.08 1.97
C LEU A 170 -12.00 -8.07 0.97
N PHE A 171 -11.75 -8.46 -0.28
CA PHE A 171 -12.76 -8.43 -1.35
C PHE A 171 -13.36 -9.81 -1.69
N GLN A 172 -13.01 -10.84 -0.91
CA GLN A 172 -13.33 -12.24 -1.19
C GLN A 172 -12.94 -12.69 -2.61
N GLY A 173 -11.84 -12.14 -3.13
CA GLY A 173 -11.31 -12.43 -4.45
C GLY A 173 -10.29 -13.56 -4.47
N GLU A 174 -9.85 -13.90 -5.68
CA GLU A 174 -8.82 -14.89 -5.93
C GLU A 174 -7.42 -14.26 -5.93
N GLY A 175 -6.50 -14.80 -5.12
CA GLY A 175 -5.12 -14.34 -5.03
C GLY A 175 -4.17 -15.16 -5.92
N PHE A 176 -3.49 -14.50 -6.85
CA PHE A 176 -2.44 -15.05 -7.71
C PHE A 176 -1.08 -14.52 -7.24
N LEU A 177 -0.31 -15.39 -6.59
CA LEU A 177 0.98 -15.06 -5.98
C LEU A 177 2.13 -15.55 -6.84
N ILE A 178 3.28 -14.88 -6.81
CA ILE A 178 4.50 -15.35 -7.48
C ILE A 178 5.28 -16.28 -6.51
N PRO A 179 5.26 -17.62 -6.68
CA PRO A 179 5.95 -18.57 -5.80
C PRO A 179 7.46 -18.64 -6.09
N ALA A 180 8.13 -17.49 -6.15
CA ALA A 180 9.57 -17.38 -6.36
C ALA A 180 10.15 -16.24 -5.50
N PRO A 181 11.46 -16.23 -5.20
CA PRO A 181 12.11 -15.11 -4.54
C PRO A 181 11.98 -13.81 -5.34
N ALA A 182 11.87 -12.67 -4.66
CA ALA A 182 11.85 -11.34 -5.29
C ALA A 182 13.10 -11.05 -6.13
N VAL A 183 14.26 -11.59 -5.73
CA VAL A 183 15.53 -11.51 -6.44
C VAL A 183 16.15 -12.90 -6.43
N VAL A 184 16.58 -13.37 -7.59
CA VAL A 184 17.29 -14.66 -7.74
C VAL A 184 18.80 -14.45 -7.89
N ASP A 185 19.55 -15.54 -7.94
CA ASP A 185 21.02 -15.53 -8.01
C ASP A 185 21.56 -15.18 -9.41
N SER A 186 20.79 -15.45 -10.47
CA SER A 186 21.23 -15.21 -11.85
C SER A 186 20.06 -14.89 -12.82
N PRO A 187 20.33 -14.19 -13.93
CA PRO A 187 19.36 -14.01 -15.01
C PRO A 187 18.87 -15.36 -15.60
N GLU A 188 19.74 -16.38 -15.63
CA GLU A 188 19.41 -17.73 -16.08
C GLU A 188 18.37 -18.39 -15.16
N THR A 189 18.51 -18.22 -13.84
CA THR A 189 17.50 -18.69 -12.87
C THR A 189 16.18 -17.98 -13.08
N LYS A 190 16.19 -16.66 -13.30
CA LYS A 190 14.96 -15.90 -13.61
C LYS A 190 14.28 -16.46 -14.86
N HIS A 191 15.03 -16.63 -15.94
CA HIS A 191 14.51 -17.18 -17.19
C HIS A 191 13.95 -18.60 -17.00
N ALA A 192 14.65 -19.47 -16.26
CA ALA A 192 14.18 -20.83 -15.99
C ALA A 192 12.86 -20.83 -15.21
N LEU A 193 12.72 -19.97 -14.19
CA LEU A 193 11.48 -19.84 -13.42
C LEU A 193 10.32 -19.33 -14.28
N LEU A 194 10.57 -18.34 -15.14
CA LEU A 194 9.56 -17.76 -16.03
C LEU A 194 9.07 -18.77 -17.08
N GLU A 195 10.00 -19.39 -17.81
CA GLU A 195 9.68 -20.22 -18.97
C GLU A 195 9.39 -21.68 -18.64
N ARG A 196 10.03 -22.24 -17.60
CA ARG A 196 10.00 -23.69 -17.33
C ARG A 196 9.17 -24.06 -16.10
N CYS A 197 8.94 -23.12 -15.18
CA CYS A 197 8.19 -23.37 -13.95
C CYS A 197 6.77 -22.79 -13.97
N GLY A 198 6.30 -22.30 -15.12
CA GLY A 198 4.90 -21.88 -15.31
C GLY A 198 4.55 -20.53 -14.69
N LEU A 199 5.53 -19.70 -14.32
CA LEU A 199 5.26 -18.35 -13.83
C LEU A 199 4.74 -17.41 -14.92
N SER A 200 4.99 -17.73 -16.19
CA SER A 200 4.55 -16.94 -17.35
C SER A 200 3.06 -16.57 -17.31
N ALA A 201 2.19 -17.49 -16.89
CA ALA A 201 0.75 -17.23 -16.77
C ALA A 201 0.41 -16.10 -15.78
N ILE A 202 1.17 -15.98 -14.69
CA ILE A 202 0.97 -14.92 -13.68
C ILE A 202 1.42 -13.57 -14.24
N PHE A 203 2.55 -13.57 -14.95
CA PHE A 203 3.05 -12.36 -15.61
C PHE A 203 2.14 -11.91 -16.75
N GLU A 204 1.55 -12.83 -17.51
CA GLU A 204 0.55 -12.52 -18.53
C GLU A 204 -0.71 -11.87 -17.91
N MET A 205 -1.15 -12.33 -16.74
CA MET A 205 -2.22 -11.65 -15.98
C MET A 205 -1.77 -10.25 -15.53
N ALA A 206 -0.53 -10.11 -15.04
CA ALA A 206 0.04 -8.82 -14.64
C ALA A 206 0.22 -7.84 -15.81
N SER A 207 0.26 -8.32 -17.05
CA SER A 207 0.27 -7.48 -18.25
C SER A 207 -1.11 -6.95 -18.65
N ASN A 208 -2.19 -7.50 -18.08
CA ASN A 208 -3.59 -7.20 -18.43
C ASN A 208 -4.41 -6.78 -17.20
N LEU A 209 -3.85 -5.87 -16.40
CA LEU A 209 -4.47 -5.36 -15.17
C LEU A 209 -5.45 -4.23 -15.45
N ASP A 210 -6.53 -4.17 -14.68
CA ASP A 210 -7.43 -3.01 -14.61
C ASP A 210 -6.85 -1.92 -13.70
N VAL A 211 -6.24 -2.34 -12.59
CA VAL A 211 -5.65 -1.45 -11.57
C VAL A 211 -4.28 -1.97 -11.14
N ALA A 212 -3.29 -1.10 -10.99
CA ALA A 212 -2.01 -1.39 -10.36
C ALA A 212 -1.81 -0.50 -9.11
N LEU A 213 -1.69 -1.11 -7.93
CA LEU A 213 -1.37 -0.43 -6.67
C LEU A 213 0.13 -0.52 -6.40
N LEU A 214 0.83 0.60 -6.49
CA LEU A 214 2.29 0.67 -6.45
C LEU A 214 2.77 1.53 -5.28
N SER A 215 3.97 1.25 -4.79
CA SER A 215 4.67 2.10 -3.84
C SER A 215 6.12 2.29 -4.26
N VAL A 216 6.79 3.28 -3.66
CA VAL A 216 8.17 3.63 -4.00
C VAL A 216 9.10 3.35 -2.82
N GLY A 217 10.19 2.65 -3.12
CA GLY A 217 11.36 2.53 -2.25
C GLY A 217 12.37 3.64 -2.57
N GLY A 218 12.85 4.37 -1.57
CA GLY A 218 14.05 5.18 -1.72
C GLY A 218 15.30 4.31 -1.62
N ILE A 219 16.42 4.73 -2.20
CA ILE A 219 17.71 3.99 -2.08
C ILE A 219 18.59 4.50 -0.92
N SER A 220 18.28 5.69 -0.40
CA SER A 220 18.97 6.27 0.75
C SER A 220 18.81 5.34 1.96
N THR A 221 19.91 5.15 2.70
CA THR A 221 20.04 4.24 3.84
C THR A 221 18.77 4.20 4.70
N LEU A 222 18.14 3.01 4.83
CA LEU A 222 17.04 2.64 5.76
C LEU A 222 15.62 2.35 5.17
N THR A 223 15.45 2.17 3.87
CA THR A 223 14.11 1.87 3.30
C THR A 223 13.72 0.38 3.35
N THR A 224 12.42 0.09 3.14
CA THR A 224 11.83 -1.26 3.22
C THR A 224 12.55 -2.27 2.34
N SER A 225 13.00 -1.88 1.14
CA SER A 225 13.73 -2.72 0.19
C SER A 225 15.09 -3.21 0.73
N TYR A 226 15.75 -2.39 1.55
CA TYR A 226 17.02 -2.74 2.18
C TYR A 226 16.86 -3.55 3.47
N ARG A 227 15.84 -3.24 4.28
CA ARG A 227 15.63 -3.89 5.60
C ARG A 227 15.20 -5.36 5.52
N THR A 228 14.84 -5.86 4.34
CA THR A 228 14.37 -7.23 4.12
C THR A 228 15.49 -8.21 3.79
N GLY A 229 16.74 -7.73 3.56
CA GLY A 229 17.94 -8.56 3.53
C GLY A 229 18.27 -9.25 2.19
N TYR A 230 17.67 -8.83 1.07
CA TYR A 230 17.90 -9.43 -0.26
C TYR A 230 18.91 -8.68 -1.13
N ILE A 231 19.15 -7.41 -0.81
CA ILE A 231 20.15 -6.58 -1.46
C ILE A 231 21.20 -6.32 -0.40
N THR A 232 22.42 -6.75 -0.67
CA THR A 232 23.52 -6.52 0.25
C THR A 232 23.85 -5.02 0.27
N GLU A 233 24.52 -4.56 1.33
CA GLU A 233 25.03 -3.19 1.35
C GLU A 233 26.01 -2.92 0.20
N ALA A 234 26.71 -3.96 -0.29
CA ALA A 234 27.56 -3.86 -1.48
C ALA A 234 26.73 -3.61 -2.74
N ASP A 235 25.69 -4.42 -2.98
CA ASP A 235 24.76 -4.23 -4.12
C ASP A 235 24.10 -2.84 -4.07
N ARG A 236 23.72 -2.38 -2.87
CA ARG A 236 23.12 -1.06 -2.70
C ARG A 236 24.09 0.05 -3.10
N ARG A 237 25.35 -0.05 -2.69
CA ARG A 237 26.38 0.93 -3.05
C ARG A 237 26.66 0.93 -4.54
N SER A 238 26.80 -0.26 -5.16
CA SER A 238 27.01 -0.35 -6.60
C SER A 238 25.80 0.17 -7.41
N LEU A 239 24.57 -0.04 -6.92
CA LEU A 239 23.37 0.57 -7.50
C LEU A 239 23.39 2.11 -7.42
N ILE A 240 23.81 2.67 -6.29
CA ILE A 240 23.96 4.13 -6.12
C ILE A 240 25.05 4.68 -7.04
N GLU A 241 26.19 3.99 -7.12
CA GLU A 241 27.29 4.34 -8.05
C GLU A 241 26.84 4.28 -9.51
N ALA A 242 25.94 3.36 -9.84
CA ALA A 242 25.30 3.26 -11.14
C ALA A 242 24.16 4.30 -11.37
N GLY A 243 23.87 5.15 -10.38
CA GLY A 243 22.93 6.27 -10.51
C GLY A 243 21.49 5.98 -10.05
N ALA A 244 21.25 4.87 -9.37
CA ALA A 244 19.92 4.58 -8.83
C ALA A 244 19.54 5.57 -7.71
N VAL A 245 18.29 6.03 -7.72
CA VAL A 245 17.73 6.93 -6.69
C VAL A 245 16.61 6.27 -5.87
N GLY A 246 16.06 5.16 -6.36
CA GLY A 246 15.00 4.41 -5.72
C GLY A 246 14.59 3.19 -6.53
N ASP A 247 13.48 2.56 -6.13
CA ASP A 247 12.93 1.38 -6.78
C ASP A 247 11.40 1.38 -6.85
N VAL A 248 10.88 0.74 -7.89
CA VAL A 248 9.48 0.31 -8.02
C VAL A 248 9.50 -1.20 -8.23
N LEU A 249 8.95 -1.95 -7.26
CA LEU A 249 8.96 -3.42 -7.29
C LEU A 249 10.38 -4.01 -7.46
N TYR A 250 11.37 -3.45 -6.75
CA TYR A 250 12.80 -3.82 -6.87
C TYR A 250 13.47 -3.52 -8.21
N ASN A 251 12.76 -2.93 -9.18
CA ASN A 251 13.42 -2.35 -10.34
C ASN A 251 14.00 -1.00 -9.94
N PHE A 252 15.33 -0.95 -9.82
CA PHE A 252 16.05 0.27 -9.46
C PHE A 252 16.10 1.23 -10.64
N ILE A 253 15.75 2.48 -10.37
CA ILE A 253 15.59 3.53 -11.37
C ILE A 253 16.49 4.73 -11.06
N SER A 254 16.98 5.38 -12.11
CA SER A 254 17.68 6.67 -12.04
C SER A 254 16.70 7.84 -11.96
N GLU A 255 17.21 9.05 -11.74
CA GLU A 255 16.41 10.27 -11.56
C GLU A 255 15.53 10.64 -12.78
N ASP A 256 15.92 10.20 -13.96
CA ASP A 256 15.14 10.31 -15.20
C ASP A 256 13.98 9.30 -15.29
N GLY A 257 13.90 8.36 -14.35
CA GLY A 257 12.91 7.29 -14.30
C GLY A 257 13.22 6.09 -15.17
N THR A 258 14.44 5.98 -15.72
CA THR A 258 14.87 4.79 -16.48
C THR A 258 15.42 3.71 -15.53
N PRO A 259 15.16 2.42 -15.81
CA PRO A 259 15.82 1.35 -15.06
C PRO A 259 17.34 1.44 -15.21
N VAL A 260 18.05 1.39 -14.09
CA VAL A 260 19.52 1.41 -14.11
C VAL A 260 20.05 0.12 -14.70
N SER A 261 21.06 0.23 -15.58
CA SER A 261 21.77 -0.92 -16.13
C SER A 261 22.66 -1.56 -15.05
N HIS A 262 22.11 -2.51 -14.29
CA HIS A 262 22.77 -3.15 -13.17
C HIS A 262 22.31 -4.60 -13.00
N GLU A 263 23.22 -5.49 -12.63
CA GLU A 263 22.97 -6.94 -12.50
C GLU A 263 21.79 -7.30 -11.57
N VAL A 264 21.54 -6.49 -10.54
CA VAL A 264 20.39 -6.69 -9.63
C VAL A 264 19.08 -6.64 -10.41
N ASN A 265 18.88 -5.66 -11.31
CA ASN A 265 17.65 -5.51 -12.07
C ASN A 265 17.42 -6.71 -13.01
N GLU A 266 18.48 -7.32 -13.53
CA GLU A 266 18.38 -8.52 -14.38
C GLU A 266 17.88 -9.75 -13.61
N ARG A 267 18.04 -9.76 -12.28
CA ARG A 267 17.69 -10.87 -11.39
C ARG A 267 16.36 -10.69 -10.64
N VAL A 268 15.69 -9.55 -10.80
CA VAL A 268 14.41 -9.26 -10.13
C VAL A 268 13.28 -10.07 -10.77
N ILE A 269 12.47 -10.72 -9.93
CA ILE A 269 11.24 -11.41 -10.32
C ILE A 269 10.04 -10.50 -10.03
N SER A 270 9.73 -9.59 -10.96
CA SER A 270 8.62 -8.63 -10.85
C SER A 270 7.89 -8.48 -12.16
N ALA A 271 6.69 -7.91 -12.11
CA ALA A 271 5.96 -7.47 -13.31
C ALA A 271 6.80 -6.45 -14.09
N ASP A 272 6.64 -6.44 -15.41
CA ASP A 272 7.36 -5.51 -16.29
C ASP A 272 6.82 -4.08 -16.11
N LEU A 273 7.72 -3.11 -15.91
CA LEU A 273 7.34 -1.72 -15.68
C LEU A 273 6.64 -1.08 -16.89
N ASN A 274 6.95 -1.51 -18.12
CA ASN A 274 6.27 -1.03 -19.33
C ASN A 274 4.85 -1.57 -19.41
N ASP A 275 4.61 -2.79 -18.92
CA ASP A 275 3.27 -3.37 -18.86
C ASP A 275 2.42 -2.63 -17.83
N LEU A 276 2.99 -2.36 -16.65
CA LEU A 276 2.34 -1.54 -15.63
C LEU A 276 2.02 -0.13 -16.13
N ARG A 277 2.88 0.46 -16.98
CA ARG A 277 2.63 1.76 -17.60
C ARG A 277 1.41 1.77 -18.54
N ARG A 278 1.03 0.61 -19.09
CA ARG A 278 -0.16 0.45 -19.95
C ARG A 278 -1.44 0.12 -19.18
N CYS A 279 -1.34 -0.32 -17.93
CA CYS A 279 -2.49 -0.58 -17.06
C CYS A 279 -3.37 0.68 -16.96
N PRO A 280 -4.70 0.64 -17.12
CA PRO A 280 -5.55 1.84 -17.17
C PRO A 280 -5.47 2.70 -15.91
N GLU A 281 -5.57 2.11 -14.73
CA GLU A 281 -5.49 2.80 -13.44
C GLU A 281 -4.20 2.41 -12.69
N ARG A 282 -3.30 3.38 -12.49
CA ARG A 282 -1.98 3.20 -11.88
C ARG A 282 -1.91 4.10 -10.66
N VAL A 283 -2.11 3.52 -9.49
CA VAL A 283 -2.19 4.23 -8.21
C VAL A 283 -0.83 4.15 -7.53
N LEU A 284 -0.10 5.26 -7.49
CA LEU A 284 1.17 5.37 -6.79
C LEU A 284 0.95 5.91 -5.38
N ILE A 285 1.25 5.09 -4.37
CA ILE A 285 0.99 5.39 -2.96
C ILE A 285 2.33 5.50 -2.23
N SER A 286 2.81 6.71 -2.05
CA SER A 286 4.11 6.96 -1.41
C SER A 286 4.27 8.41 -0.95
N GLY A 287 5.12 8.60 0.05
CA GLY A 287 5.48 9.90 0.62
C GLY A 287 6.58 9.73 1.67
N GLY A 288 7.06 10.85 2.19
CA GLY A 288 8.25 10.97 3.02
C GLY A 288 9.32 11.84 2.35
N LYS A 289 9.89 12.76 3.13
CA LYS A 289 10.96 13.68 2.69
C LYS A 289 12.15 12.95 2.06
N GLU A 290 12.48 11.78 2.59
CA GLU A 290 13.59 10.94 2.11
C GLU A 290 13.32 10.32 0.74
N LYS A 291 12.05 10.31 0.28
CA LYS A 291 11.65 9.67 -0.98
C LYS A 291 11.38 10.63 -2.11
N ARG A 292 11.54 11.94 -1.93
CA ARG A 292 11.20 12.96 -2.95
C ARG A 292 11.78 12.61 -4.33
N ILE A 293 13.09 12.39 -4.41
CA ILE A 293 13.79 12.10 -5.67
C ILE A 293 13.30 10.77 -6.27
N ALA A 294 13.20 9.72 -5.44
CA ALA A 294 12.70 8.41 -5.87
C ALA A 294 11.25 8.47 -6.37
N LEU A 295 10.39 9.25 -5.72
CA LEU A 295 9.00 9.45 -6.10
C LEU A 295 8.90 10.16 -7.45
N MET A 296 9.69 11.22 -7.66
CA MET A 296 9.77 11.90 -8.96
C MET A 296 10.24 10.95 -10.07
N ALA A 297 11.26 10.14 -9.82
CA ALA A 297 11.71 9.12 -10.76
C ALA A 297 10.60 8.12 -11.07
N ALA A 298 9.94 7.57 -10.04
CA ALA A 298 8.87 6.60 -10.19
C ALA A 298 7.68 7.16 -10.98
N MET A 299 7.31 8.43 -10.76
CA MET A 299 6.25 9.08 -11.54
C MET A 299 6.59 9.11 -13.04
N LYS A 300 7.85 9.31 -13.42
CA LYS A 300 8.30 9.22 -14.82
C LYS A 300 8.26 7.78 -15.33
N THR A 301 8.68 6.82 -14.50
CA THR A 301 8.72 5.38 -14.84
C THR A 301 7.34 4.80 -15.13
N VAL A 302 6.38 4.97 -14.22
CA VAL A 302 5.06 4.30 -14.32
C VAL A 302 3.94 5.23 -14.79
N SER A 303 4.20 6.54 -14.88
CA SER A 303 3.22 7.55 -15.33
C SER A 303 1.85 7.39 -14.63
N PRO A 304 1.78 7.52 -13.29
CA PRO A 304 0.58 7.16 -12.53
C PRO A 304 -0.64 7.98 -12.96
N THR A 305 -1.82 7.35 -12.96
CA THR A 305 -3.10 8.07 -13.07
C THR A 305 -3.48 8.73 -11.76
N THR A 306 -3.16 8.07 -10.64
CA THR A 306 -3.46 8.56 -9.31
C THR A 306 -2.20 8.57 -8.45
N LEU A 307 -1.92 9.70 -7.81
CA LEU A 307 -0.89 9.82 -6.77
C LEU A 307 -1.54 10.03 -5.40
N ILE A 308 -1.16 9.23 -4.41
CA ILE A 308 -1.57 9.42 -3.02
C ILE A 308 -0.32 9.65 -2.18
N THR A 309 -0.23 10.82 -1.57
CA THR A 309 0.94 11.27 -0.81
C THR A 309 0.54 12.11 0.39
N ASP A 310 1.50 12.58 1.17
CA ASP A 310 1.28 13.49 2.30
C ASP A 310 1.56 14.96 1.92
N GLU A 311 1.03 15.86 2.72
CA GLU A 311 1.14 17.32 2.54
C GLU A 311 2.59 17.83 2.40
N GLN A 312 3.52 17.33 3.22
CA GLN A 312 4.91 17.79 3.18
C GLN A 312 5.62 17.31 1.91
N THR A 313 5.39 16.05 1.51
CA THR A 313 5.88 15.53 0.25
C THR A 313 5.28 16.30 -0.94
N ALA A 314 3.97 16.54 -0.93
CA ALA A 314 3.27 17.29 -1.96
C ALA A 314 3.83 18.70 -2.15
N LEU A 315 4.07 19.45 -1.06
CA LEU A 315 4.73 20.75 -1.10
C LEU A 315 6.13 20.64 -1.70
N SER A 316 6.91 19.63 -1.31
CA SER A 316 8.27 19.43 -1.81
C SER A 316 8.32 19.09 -3.31
N LEU A 317 7.27 18.48 -3.88
CA LEU A 317 7.17 18.19 -5.30
C LEU A 317 6.96 19.46 -6.14
N LEU A 318 6.52 20.56 -5.55
CA LEU A 318 6.31 21.85 -6.23
C LEU A 318 7.42 22.88 -5.95
N ALA A 319 8.38 22.53 -5.11
CA ALA A 319 9.56 23.35 -4.78
C ALA A 319 10.72 23.03 -5.73
#